data_AF-A0A4W3GD54-F1
#
_entry.id   AF-A0A4W3GD54-F1
#
_cell.length_a   1.000
_cell.length_b   1.000
_cell.length_c   1.000
_cell.angle_alpha   90.00
_cell.angle_beta   90.00
_cell.angle_gamma   90.00
#
_symmetry.space_group_name_H-M   'P 1'
#
loop_
_entity.id
_entity.type
_entity.pdbx_description
1 polymer ?
#
loop_
_entity_poly.entity_id
_entity_poly.type
_entity_poly.pdbx_seq_one_letter_code
_entity_poly.pdbx_strand_id
1 'polypeptide(L)' 'MCLREAFLLLVMPACLISVLGLAPMSQEMVIYINQLNTTWKAGHNFYSVPLSYVKRLCGTFINGPQPPVW' A
#
# COMPACT_ATOMS: atom_id res chain seq x y z
N MET A 1 3.88 3.20 24.09
CA MET A 1 3.59 3.88 22.80
C MET A 1 2.15 3.55 22.44
N CYS A 2 1.25 4.54 22.44
CA CYS A 2 -0.19 4.32 22.31
C CYS A 2 -0.61 4.05 20.86
N LEU A 3 -1.56 3.14 20.65
CA LEU A 3 -2.10 2.67 19.36
C LEU A 3 -2.56 3.83 18.43
N ARG A 4 -2.96 4.96 19.02
CA ARG A 4 -3.38 6.19 18.32
C ARG A 4 -2.24 6.89 17.56
N GLU A 5 -1.03 6.87 18.10
CA GLU A 5 0.16 7.48 17.49
C GLU A 5 0.65 6.64 16.30
N ALA A 6 0.54 5.31 16.40
CA ALA A 6 0.84 4.39 15.31
C ALA A 6 -0.11 4.57 14.11
N PHE A 7 -1.39 4.90 14.36
CA PHE A 7 -2.36 5.17 13.31
C PHE A 7 -2.05 6.43 12.51
N LEU A 8 -1.65 7.51 13.19
CA LEU A 8 -1.22 8.75 12.51
C LEU A 8 0.06 8.52 11.67
N LEU A 9 1.02 7.76 12.20
CA LEU A 9 2.25 7.42 11.47
C LEU A 9 2.01 6.53 10.23
N LEU A 10 0.93 5.75 10.20
CA LEU A 10 0.57 4.87 9.07
C LEU A 10 -0.39 5.50 8.04
N VAL A 11 -1.16 6.53 8.42
CA VAL A 11 -2.12 7.21 7.52
C VAL A 11 -1.47 8.36 6.74
N MET A 12 -0.49 9.05 7.32
CA MET A 12 0.26 10.12 6.65
C MET A 12 1.01 9.69 5.37
N PRO A 13 1.59 8.47 5.26
CA PRO A 13 2.24 8.01 4.03
C PRO A 13 1.26 7.88 2.86
N ALA A 14 0.06 7.35 3.08
CA ALA A 14 -0.94 7.15 2.02
C ALA A 14 -1.43 8.49 1.46
N CYS A 15 -1.66 9.47 2.33
CA CYS A 15 -2.10 10.81 1.95
C CYS A 15 -1.00 11.59 1.19
N LEU A 16 0.26 11.42 1.58
CA LEU A 16 1.41 12.07 0.94
C LEU A 16 1.66 11.56 -0.48
N ILE A 17 1.44 10.26 -0.77
CA ILE A 17 1.60 9.71 -2.13
C ILE A 17 0.68 10.42 -3.13
N SER A 18 -0.56 10.68 -2.75
CA SER A 18 -1.52 11.46 -3.54
C SER A 18 -1.13 12.94 -3.67
N VAL A 19 -0.50 13.53 -2.64
CA VAL A 19 -0.02 14.93 -2.65
C VAL A 19 1.25 15.10 -3.51
N LEU A 20 2.11 14.07 -3.56
CA LEU A 20 3.32 14.05 -4.39
C LEU A 20 3.05 13.73 -5.87
N GLY A 21 1.85 13.26 -6.21
CA GLY A 21 1.47 12.91 -7.58
C GLY A 21 2.25 11.72 -8.17
N LEU A 22 2.88 10.89 -7.32
CA LEU A 22 3.63 9.72 -7.77
C LEU A 22 2.67 8.63 -8.24
N ALA A 23 2.92 8.10 -9.43
CA ALA A 23 2.13 6.98 -9.92
C ALA A 23 2.39 5.73 -9.05
N PRO A 24 1.35 4.99 -8.61
CA PRO A 24 1.48 3.97 -7.55
C PRO A 24 2.49 2.83 -7.83
N MET A 25 2.77 2.54 -9.09
CA MET A 25 3.67 1.47 -9.54
C MET A 25 4.85 2.01 -10.35
N SER A 26 5.21 3.29 -10.19
CA SER A 26 6.32 3.88 -10.93
C SER A 26 7.68 3.57 -10.31
N GLN A 27 8.74 3.78 -11.08
CA GLN A 27 10.12 3.63 -10.60
C GLN A 27 10.43 4.62 -9.47
N GLU A 28 9.87 5.82 -9.53
CA GLU A 28 10.01 6.86 -8.51
C GLU A 28 9.40 6.40 -7.18
N MET A 29 8.28 5.66 -7.21
CA MET A 29 7.67 5.10 -6.00
C MET A 29 8.57 4.04 -5.35
N VAL A 30 9.22 3.19 -6.14
CA VAL A 30 10.19 2.20 -5.64
C VAL A 30 11.39 2.90 -5.00
N ILE A 31 11.93 3.93 -5.65
CA ILE A 31 13.05 4.72 -5.11
C ILE A 31 12.65 5.40 -3.80
N TYR A 32 11.48 6.07 -3.78
CA TYR A 32 10.95 6.74 -2.62
C TYR A 32 10.81 5.80 -1.42
N ILE A 33 10.17 4.63 -1.59
CA ILE A 33 10.01 3.66 -0.51
C ILE A 33 11.38 3.20 0.01
N ASN A 34 12.33 2.92 -0.88
CA ASN A 34 13.65 2.43 -0.49
C ASN A 34 14.50 3.48 0.26
N GLN A 35 14.20 4.77 0.10
CA GLN A 35 14.82 5.86 0.85
C GLN A 35 14.26 6.03 2.28
N LEU A 36 13.08 5.47 2.59
CA LEU A 36 12.47 5.55 3.92
C LEU A 36 13.15 4.65 4.98
N ASN A 37 14.16 3.85 4.60
CA ASN A 37 14.88 2.94 5.49
C ASN A 37 13.96 2.01 6.31
N THR A 38 12.92 1.49 5.69
CA THR A 38 12.04 0.48 6.29
C THR A 38 12.75 -0.87 6.39
N THR A 39 12.14 -1.83 7.11
CA THR A 39 12.67 -3.19 7.31
C THR A 39 12.62 -4.07 6.05
N TRP A 40 12.13 -3.54 4.93
CA TRP A 40 11.98 -4.25 3.66
C TRP A 40 12.37 -3.35 2.48
N LYS A 41 12.63 -3.95 1.31
CA LYS A 41 12.97 -3.22 0.08
C LYS A 41 11.88 -3.39 -0.97
N ALA A 42 11.51 -2.30 -1.64
CA ALA A 42 10.57 -2.30 -2.75
C ALA A 42 11.25 -2.67 -4.07
N GLY A 43 10.48 -3.27 -4.98
CA GLY A 43 10.86 -3.59 -6.36
C GLY A 43 9.62 -3.71 -7.25
N HIS A 44 9.82 -3.80 -8.56
CA HIS A 44 8.74 -3.97 -9.53
C HIS A 44 8.29 -5.44 -9.59
N ASN A 45 7.04 -5.68 -9.19
CA ASN A 45 6.39 -6.99 -9.32
C ASN A 45 5.41 -7.05 -10.51
N PHE A 46 4.90 -5.90 -10.94
CA PHE A 46 3.89 -5.78 -11.98
C PHE A 46 4.43 -4.92 -13.12
N TYR A 47 4.54 -5.50 -14.31
CA TYR A 47 5.03 -4.81 -15.51
C TYR A 47 3.89 -4.62 -16.49
N SER A 48 3.65 -3.37 -16.90
CA SER A 48 2.67 -3.01 -17.94
C SER A 48 1.22 -3.48 -17.69
N VAL A 49 0.82 -3.66 -16.43
CA VAL A 49 -0.58 -3.99 -16.08
C VAL A 49 -1.34 -2.74 -15.64
N PRO A 50 -2.63 -2.64 -15.97
CA PRO A 50 -3.43 -1.51 -15.52
C PRO A 50 -3.69 -1.60 -14.01
N LEU A 51 -3.82 -0.45 -13.34
CA LEU A 51 -4.12 -0.40 -11.91
C LEU A 51 -5.43 -1.14 -11.55
N SER A 52 -6.38 -1.24 -12.49
CA SER A 52 -7.61 -2.01 -12.32
C SER A 52 -7.36 -3.50 -12.11
N TYR A 53 -6.33 -4.08 -12.72
CA TYR A 53 -5.93 -5.46 -12.50
C TYR A 53 -5.46 -5.67 -11.05
N VAL A 54 -4.57 -4.81 -10.56
CA VAL A 54 -4.05 -4.89 -9.19
C VAL A 54 -5.16 -4.71 -8.15
N LYS A 55 -6.10 -3.79 -8.37
CA LYS A 55 -7.27 -3.62 -7.49
C LYS A 55 -8.12 -4.89 -7.37
N ARG A 56 -8.26 -5.66 -8.45
CA ARG A 56 -9.03 -6.92 -8.43
C ARG A 56 -8.35 -8.02 -7.62
N LEU A 57 -7.03 -7.96 -7.43
CA LEU A 57 -6.31 -8.89 -6.55
C LEU A 57 -6.65 -8.65 -5.07
N CYS A 58 -7.10 -7.45 -4.71
CA CYS A 58 -7.55 -7.09 -3.36
C CYS A 58 -9.05 -7.37 -3.14
N GLY A 59 -9.50 -8.59 -3.43
CA GLY A 59 -10.93 -8.95 -3.50
C GLY A 59 -11.65 -9.19 -2.16
N THR A 60 -11.03 -8.87 -1.02
CA THR A 60 -11.59 -9.17 0.30
C THR A 60 -12.36 -7.98 0.86
N PHE A 61 -13.63 -8.18 1.21
CA PHE A 61 -14.38 -7.23 2.02
C PHE A 61 -13.94 -7.33 3.48
N ILE A 62 -13.30 -6.27 3.99
CA ILE A 62 -12.99 -6.15 5.42
C ILE A 62 -14.33 -6.07 6.17
N ASN A 63 -14.51 -6.95 7.17
CA ASN A 63 -15.77 -7.14 7.91
C ASN A 63 -16.94 -7.69 7.06
N GLY A 64 -16.63 -8.46 6.01
CA GLY A 64 -17.64 -9.23 5.27
C GLY A 64 -18.14 -10.47 6.04
N PRO A 65 -19.13 -11.18 5.47
CA PRO A 65 -19.63 -12.43 6.03
C PRO A 65 -18.49 -13.44 6.25
N GLN A 66 -18.39 -13.97 7.46
CA GLN A 66 -17.40 -15.00 7.77
C GLN A 66 -17.96 -16.38 7.40
N PRO A 67 -17.14 -17.28 6.82
CA PRO A 67 -17.55 -18.66 6.62
C PRO A 67 -17.81 -19.33 7.99
N PRO A 68 -18.68 -20.35 8.05
CA PRO A 68 -18.85 -21.13 9.26
C PRO A 68 -17.51 -21.77 9.69
N VAL A 69 -17.25 -21.75 10.99
CA VAL A 69 -16.14 -22.50 11.60
C VAL A 69 -16.55 -23.98 11.59
N TRP A 70 -15.73 -24.80 10.93
CA TRP A 70 -15.89 -26.26 10.84
C TRP A 70 -15.15 -26.95 11.98
#